data_AF-A0A7W0NRS8-F1
#
_entry.id   AF-A0A7W0NRS8-F1
#
_cell.length_a   1.000
_cell.length_b   1.000
_cell.length_c   1.000
_cell.angle_alpha   90.00
_cell.angle_beta   90.00
_cell.angle_gamma   90.00
#
_symmetry.space_group_name_H-M   'P 1'
#
loop_
_entity.id
_entity.type
_entity.pdbx_description
1 polymer ?
#
loop_
_entity_poly.entity_id
_entity_poly.type
_entity_poly.pdbx_seq_one_letter_code
_entity_poly.pdbx_strand_id
1 'polypeptide(L)'
;MMYFLTACLIFQNAASYLDEWLRFHTLVGVEHFYLYDNDSDDDFRFVIRPFQAEGRVTLHKWPGTAQQENAFRHCLNQYRGSAQWIAFLDDDEFLFPAIGENVPEILRDYDSYAGVAVCWLLFGSNGHLTRPPGLVTHNYRRRADWVDPHVKCVVNPNKVTEPAVLGHSFRCRPGEQIVDENHRPVSGPFVEVPSANVLCVNHYLIKSHEELIQRRARRRADGGTSHSIEEWKRFDSSYDQREDLRIQRFAVSL
;
A
#
# COMPACT_ATOMS: atom_id res chain seq x y z
N MET A 1 4.84 1.77 -24.37
CA MET A 1 5.07 2.95 -23.51
C MET A 1 5.59 2.44 -22.18
N MET A 2 6.64 3.03 -21.62
CA MET A 2 7.17 2.65 -20.31
C MET A 2 6.62 3.65 -19.28
N TYR A 3 5.90 3.17 -18.28
CA TYR A 3 5.46 3.99 -17.16
C TYR A 3 6.65 4.34 -16.26
N PHE A 4 6.63 5.50 -15.61
CA PHE A 4 7.53 5.82 -14.52
C PHE A 4 7.14 5.06 -13.25
N LEU A 5 5.87 5.15 -12.82
CA LEU A 5 5.39 4.52 -11.59
C LEU A 5 4.06 3.79 -11.81
N THR A 6 4.03 2.53 -11.36
CA THR A 6 2.82 1.70 -11.33
C THR A 6 2.59 1.15 -9.93
N ALA A 7 1.38 0.68 -9.65
CA ALA A 7 1.05 0.02 -8.38
C ALA A 7 0.45 -1.38 -8.62
N CYS A 8 0.85 -2.33 -7.78
CA CYS A 8 0.36 -3.70 -7.74
C CYS A 8 -0.45 -3.92 -6.46
N LEU A 9 -1.69 -4.37 -6.62
CA LEU A 9 -2.62 -4.65 -5.52
C LEU A 9 -3.32 -5.99 -5.76
N ILE A 10 -3.34 -6.85 -4.74
CA ILE A 10 -4.29 -7.95 -4.64
C ILE A 10 -5.34 -7.58 -3.61
N PHE A 11 -6.62 -7.78 -3.93
CA PHE A 11 -7.72 -7.36 -3.06
C PHE A 11 -8.85 -8.39 -3.06
N GLN A 12 -9.65 -8.35 -1.99
CA GLN A 12 -10.90 -9.10 -1.87
C GLN A 12 -11.93 -8.20 -1.20
N ASN A 13 -13.05 -7.97 -1.88
CA ASN A 13 -14.18 -7.20 -1.35
C ASN A 13 -13.80 -5.80 -0.86
N ALA A 14 -13.15 -5.03 -1.75
CA ALA A 14 -12.58 -3.71 -1.48
C ALA A 14 -13.34 -2.55 -2.15
N ALA A 15 -14.51 -2.80 -2.76
CA ALA A 15 -15.26 -1.78 -3.52
C ALA A 15 -15.52 -0.50 -2.71
N SER A 16 -15.67 -0.63 -1.39
CA SER A 16 -15.87 0.48 -0.45
C SER A 16 -14.76 1.52 -0.44
N TYR A 17 -13.52 1.13 -0.73
CA TYR A 17 -12.32 1.98 -0.61
C TYR A 17 -11.53 2.10 -1.89
N LEU A 18 -11.75 1.19 -2.84
CA LEU A 18 -10.96 1.09 -4.05
C LEU A 18 -11.05 2.36 -4.93
N ASP A 19 -12.19 3.07 -4.93
CA ASP A 19 -12.31 4.34 -5.69
C ASP A 19 -11.35 5.40 -5.16
N GLU A 20 -11.40 5.68 -3.85
CA GLU A 20 -10.47 6.62 -3.20
C GLU A 20 -9.03 6.17 -3.38
N TRP A 21 -8.74 4.87 -3.20
CA TRP A 21 -7.39 4.33 -3.35
C TRP A 21 -6.84 4.58 -4.76
N LEU A 22 -7.62 4.31 -5.82
CA LEU A 22 -7.20 4.54 -7.20
C LEU A 22 -7.05 6.03 -7.54
N ARG A 23 -8.00 6.88 -7.10
CA ARG A 23 -7.92 8.33 -7.32
C ARG A 23 -6.76 8.96 -6.57
N PHE A 24 -6.55 8.58 -5.32
CA PHE A 24 -5.46 9.10 -4.51
C PHE A 24 -4.11 8.76 -5.15
N HIS A 25 -3.89 7.49 -5.47
CA HIS A 25 -2.62 7.06 -6.07
C HIS A 25 -2.40 7.68 -7.46
N THR A 26 -3.48 7.97 -8.20
CA THR A 26 -3.42 8.82 -9.40
C THR A 26 -2.83 10.20 -9.11
N LEU A 27 -3.38 10.89 -8.11
CA LEU A 27 -2.97 12.25 -7.76
C LEU A 27 -1.50 12.34 -7.37
N VAL A 28 -0.99 11.33 -6.67
CA VAL A 28 0.42 11.28 -6.25
C VAL A 28 1.36 10.66 -7.30
N GLY A 29 0.87 10.42 -8.53
CA GLY A 29 1.70 10.12 -9.69
C GLY A 29 1.77 8.65 -10.12
N VAL A 30 0.88 7.78 -9.65
CA VAL A 30 0.75 6.41 -10.20
C VAL A 30 0.03 6.48 -11.55
N GLU A 31 0.70 5.99 -12.59
CA GLU A 31 0.21 6.07 -13.97
C GLU A 31 -0.69 4.89 -14.34
N HIS A 32 -0.37 3.69 -13.82
CA HIS A 32 -1.09 2.45 -14.11
C HIS A 32 -1.18 1.51 -12.90
N PHE A 33 -2.27 0.75 -12.83
CA PHE A 33 -2.60 -0.17 -11.75
C PHE A 33 -2.73 -1.61 -12.26
N TYR A 34 -2.00 -2.52 -11.62
CA TYR A 34 -2.11 -3.96 -11.81
C TYR A 34 -2.88 -4.56 -10.65
N LEU A 35 -4.16 -4.84 -10.89
CA LEU A 35 -5.10 -5.30 -9.87
C LEU A 35 -5.33 -6.80 -9.98
N TYR A 36 -5.36 -7.50 -8.86
CA TYR A 36 -5.62 -8.93 -8.74
C TYR A 36 -6.85 -9.16 -7.87
N ASP A 37 -7.96 -9.56 -8.49
CA ASP A 37 -9.22 -9.88 -7.80
C ASP A 37 -9.15 -11.30 -7.20
N ASN A 38 -9.11 -11.39 -5.86
CA ASN A 38 -9.05 -12.65 -5.12
C ASN A 38 -10.44 -13.13 -4.67
N ASP A 39 -11.26 -13.53 -5.64
CA ASP A 39 -12.64 -14.00 -5.41
C ASP A 39 -13.51 -12.95 -4.68
N SER A 40 -13.58 -11.73 -5.21
CA SER A 40 -14.51 -10.72 -4.70
C SER A 40 -15.95 -10.98 -5.16
N ASP A 41 -16.91 -10.71 -4.28
CA ASP A 41 -18.36 -10.82 -4.50
C ASP A 41 -19.09 -9.47 -4.36
N ASP A 42 -18.35 -8.37 -4.25
CA ASP A 42 -18.86 -7.00 -4.21
C ASP A 42 -18.83 -6.28 -5.57
N ASP A 43 -19.24 -5.01 -5.57
CA ASP A 43 -19.40 -4.20 -6.78
C ASP A 43 -18.10 -3.56 -7.31
N PHE A 44 -16.92 -4.12 -6.99
CA PHE A 44 -15.63 -3.52 -7.36
C PHE A 44 -15.49 -3.28 -8.88
N ARG A 45 -16.15 -4.09 -9.71
CA ARG A 45 -16.15 -3.92 -11.18
C ARG A 45 -16.76 -2.58 -11.61
N PHE A 46 -17.80 -2.11 -10.90
CA PHE A 46 -18.37 -0.79 -11.17
C PHE A 46 -17.37 0.31 -10.81
N VAL A 47 -16.65 0.14 -9.71
CA VAL A 47 -15.64 1.08 -9.20
C VAL A 47 -14.46 1.23 -10.16
N ILE A 48 -13.90 0.13 -10.67
CA ILE A 48 -12.70 0.19 -11.54
C ILE A 48 -13.01 0.57 -13.00
N ARG A 49 -14.27 0.48 -13.43
CA ARG A 49 -14.66 0.66 -14.84
C ARG A 49 -14.20 1.99 -15.44
N PRO A 50 -14.32 3.16 -14.77
CA PRO A 50 -13.81 4.42 -15.30
C PRO A 50 -12.30 4.38 -15.58
N PHE A 51 -11.51 3.82 -14.65
CA PHE A 51 -10.07 3.71 -14.79
C PHE A 51 -9.65 2.71 -15.88
N GLN A 52 -10.44 1.64 -16.10
CA GLN A 52 -10.24 0.74 -17.24
C GLN A 52 -10.54 1.43 -18.58
N ALA A 53 -11.58 2.26 -18.64
CA ALA A 53 -11.91 3.04 -19.84
C ALA A 53 -10.82 4.08 -20.18
N GLU A 54 -10.15 4.62 -19.16
CA GLU A 54 -8.97 5.49 -19.31
C GLU A 54 -7.67 4.71 -19.64
N GLY A 55 -7.71 3.38 -19.65
CA GLY A 55 -6.54 2.54 -19.91
C GLY A 55 -5.56 2.45 -18.74
N ARG A 56 -5.97 2.82 -17.53
CA ARG A 56 -5.11 2.93 -16.33
C ARG A 56 -5.14 1.72 -15.42
N VAL A 57 -6.08 0.79 -15.63
CA VAL A 57 -6.21 -0.44 -14.83
C VAL A 57 -6.10 -1.67 -15.71
N THR A 58 -5.27 -2.63 -15.30
CA THR A 58 -5.33 -4.02 -15.77
C THR A 58 -5.80 -4.91 -14.63
N LEU A 59 -6.86 -5.67 -14.85
CA LEU A 59 -7.44 -6.57 -13.87
C LEU A 59 -7.09 -8.03 -14.21
N HIS A 60 -6.59 -8.77 -13.23
CA HIS A 60 -6.42 -10.22 -13.25
C HIS A 60 -7.40 -10.88 -12.31
N LYS A 61 -8.04 -11.96 -12.78
CA LYS A 61 -8.78 -12.86 -11.89
C LYS A 61 -7.77 -13.79 -11.20
N TRP A 62 -7.73 -13.79 -9.87
CA TRP A 62 -6.67 -14.46 -9.10
C TRP A 62 -7.21 -15.24 -7.91
N PRO A 63 -7.97 -16.34 -8.16
CA PRO A 63 -8.71 -17.08 -7.14
C PRO A 63 -7.78 -17.91 -6.24
N GLY A 64 -8.28 -18.25 -5.05
CA GLY A 64 -7.61 -19.19 -4.13
C GLY A 64 -7.06 -18.56 -2.85
N THR A 65 -6.53 -19.41 -1.97
CA THR A 65 -6.01 -19.05 -0.64
C THR A 65 -4.53 -18.70 -0.67
N ALA A 66 -4.10 -17.78 0.21
CA ALA A 66 -2.70 -17.38 0.39
C ALA A 66 -2.00 -16.97 -0.94
N GLN A 67 -2.69 -16.22 -1.80
CA GLN A 67 -2.23 -15.92 -3.17
C GLN A 67 -1.44 -14.62 -3.31
N GLN A 68 -1.27 -13.84 -2.24
CA GLN A 68 -0.62 -12.52 -2.35
C GLN A 68 0.80 -12.60 -2.92
N GLU A 69 1.63 -13.52 -2.43
CA GLU A 69 2.99 -13.68 -2.95
C GLU A 69 3.00 -14.08 -4.43
N ASN A 70 2.07 -14.95 -4.84
CA ASN A 70 1.95 -15.41 -6.23
C ASN A 70 1.50 -14.27 -7.16
N ALA A 71 0.54 -13.46 -6.72
CA ALA A 71 0.08 -12.28 -7.47
C ALA A 71 1.21 -11.26 -7.63
N PHE A 72 1.95 -10.98 -6.55
CA PHE A 72 3.08 -10.04 -6.60
C PHE A 72 4.22 -10.57 -7.46
N ARG A 73 4.54 -11.87 -7.38
CA ARG A 73 5.52 -12.52 -8.27
C ARG A 73 5.08 -12.47 -9.74
N HIS A 74 3.80 -12.75 -10.03
CA HIS A 74 3.25 -12.62 -11.36
C HIS A 74 3.35 -11.18 -11.85
N CYS A 75 2.94 -10.20 -11.05
CA CYS A 75 3.02 -8.79 -11.39
C CYS A 75 4.45 -8.37 -11.73
N LEU A 76 5.41 -8.69 -10.85
CA LEU A 76 6.81 -8.36 -11.07
C LEU A 76 7.33 -8.94 -12.39
N ASN A 77 7.00 -10.20 -12.70
CA ASN A 77 7.53 -10.89 -13.87
C ASN A 77 6.83 -10.48 -15.17
N GLN A 78 5.50 -10.40 -15.16
CA GLN A 78 4.69 -10.07 -16.33
C GLN A 78 4.88 -8.62 -16.77
N TYR A 79 5.08 -7.72 -15.81
CA TYR A 79 5.20 -6.28 -16.05
C TYR A 79 6.63 -5.76 -15.94
N ARG A 80 7.61 -6.67 -15.88
CA ARG A 80 9.03 -6.35 -15.97
C ARG A 80 9.30 -5.60 -17.28
N GLY A 81 9.79 -4.37 -17.18
CA GLY A 81 10.06 -3.49 -18.33
C GLY A 81 8.86 -2.66 -18.82
N SER A 82 7.68 -2.81 -18.23
CA SER A 82 6.56 -1.91 -18.48
C SER A 82 6.58 -0.65 -17.61
N ALA A 83 7.34 -0.67 -16.51
CA ALA A 83 7.50 0.45 -15.59
C ALA A 83 8.94 0.57 -15.07
N GLN A 84 9.38 1.79 -14.75
CA GLN A 84 10.62 2.02 -14.01
C GLN A 84 10.48 1.62 -12.54
N TRP A 85 9.32 1.91 -11.93
CA TRP A 85 9.01 1.58 -10.54
C TRP A 85 7.64 0.87 -10.43
N ILE A 86 7.57 -0.15 -9.56
CA ILE A 86 6.33 -0.81 -9.15
C ILE A 86 6.21 -0.72 -7.63
N ALA A 87 5.16 -0.07 -7.14
CA ALA A 87 4.77 -0.07 -5.73
C ALA A 87 3.93 -1.32 -5.42
N PHE A 88 4.29 -2.07 -4.40
CA PHE A 88 3.52 -3.23 -3.94
C PHE A 88 2.80 -2.86 -2.64
N LEU A 89 1.47 -2.75 -2.71
CA LEU A 89 0.63 -2.15 -1.66
C LEU A 89 -0.60 -3.02 -1.37
N ASP A 90 -1.19 -2.81 -0.19
CA ASP A 90 -2.49 -3.34 0.20
C ASP A 90 -3.60 -2.27 0.02
N ASP A 91 -4.87 -2.68 0.07
CA ASP A 91 -6.03 -1.81 -0.19
C ASP A 91 -6.35 -0.85 0.97
N ASP A 92 -5.70 -1.03 2.11
CA ASP A 92 -5.72 -0.15 3.28
C ASP A 92 -4.47 0.73 3.43
N GLU A 93 -3.63 0.78 2.39
CA GLU A 93 -2.35 1.49 2.39
C GLU A 93 -2.29 2.62 1.36
N PHE A 94 -1.81 3.78 1.79
CA PHE A 94 -1.71 4.98 0.96
C PHE A 94 -0.26 5.45 0.94
N LEU A 95 0.42 5.24 -0.19
CA LEU A 95 1.79 5.69 -0.44
C LEU A 95 1.78 7.14 -0.90
N PHE A 96 2.51 8.02 -0.23
CA PHE A 96 2.61 9.42 -0.59
C PHE A 96 3.94 10.02 -0.16
N PRO A 97 4.38 11.12 -0.78
CA PRO A 97 5.58 11.79 -0.35
C PRO A 97 5.25 12.67 0.88
N ALA A 98 6.09 12.67 1.91
CA ALA A 98 5.92 13.55 3.08
C ALA A 98 6.38 14.99 2.79
N ILE A 99 7.24 15.16 1.78
CA ILE A 99 7.75 16.42 1.24
C ILE A 99 7.51 16.44 -0.28
N GLY A 100 7.52 17.59 -0.95
CA GLY A 100 7.29 17.66 -2.41
C GLY A 100 5.86 17.34 -2.83
N GLU A 101 5.60 17.18 -4.13
CA GLU A 101 4.23 17.15 -4.68
C GLU A 101 3.77 15.75 -5.15
N ASN A 102 4.68 14.85 -5.53
CA ASN A 102 4.31 13.52 -6.01
C ASN A 102 5.41 12.48 -5.74
N VAL A 103 5.02 11.20 -5.73
CA VAL A 103 5.95 10.08 -5.49
C VAL A 103 7.04 9.99 -6.57
N PRO A 104 6.74 10.17 -7.87
CA PRO A 104 7.77 10.15 -8.91
C PRO A 104 8.93 11.12 -8.71
N GLU A 105 8.68 12.35 -8.24
CA GLU A 105 9.73 13.33 -7.95
C GLU A 105 10.73 12.80 -6.94
N ILE A 106 10.24 12.21 -5.85
CA ILE A 106 11.07 11.66 -4.79
C ILE A 106 11.84 10.42 -5.27
N LEU A 107 11.20 9.54 -6.05
CA LEU A 107 11.82 8.29 -6.52
C LEU A 107 13.05 8.52 -7.42
N ARG A 108 13.17 9.68 -8.08
CA ARG A 108 14.35 10.01 -8.90
C ARG A 108 15.65 10.06 -8.09
N ASP A 109 15.58 10.44 -6.81
CA ASP A 109 16.74 10.44 -5.91
C ASP A 109 17.23 9.03 -5.57
N TYR A 110 16.44 8.01 -5.92
CA TYR A 110 16.72 6.59 -5.66
C TYR A 110 16.99 5.77 -6.92
N ASP A 111 17.15 6.40 -8.10
CA ASP A 111 17.34 5.71 -9.39
C ASP A 111 18.55 4.76 -9.43
N SER A 112 19.57 5.00 -8.59
CA SER A 112 20.72 4.10 -8.46
C SER A 112 20.41 2.80 -7.72
N TYR A 113 19.29 2.72 -6.99
CA TYR A 113 18.94 1.56 -6.15
C TYR A 113 17.93 0.62 -6.83
N ALA A 114 17.78 -0.57 -6.24
CA ALA A 114 16.81 -1.57 -6.67
C ALA A 114 15.39 -1.30 -6.18
N GLY A 115 15.27 -0.53 -5.10
CA GLY A 115 14.03 -0.30 -4.39
C GLY A 115 14.17 0.70 -3.27
N VAL A 116 13.03 1.25 -2.85
CA VAL A 116 12.88 2.02 -1.63
C VAL A 116 11.95 1.27 -0.69
N ALA A 117 12.40 1.05 0.54
CA ALA A 117 11.62 0.50 1.64
C ALA A 117 11.00 1.67 2.43
N VAL A 118 9.66 1.74 2.42
CA VAL A 118 8.90 2.86 2.98
C VAL A 118 8.18 2.41 4.24
N CYS A 119 8.44 3.08 5.35
CA CYS A 119 7.87 2.74 6.66
C CYS A 119 6.36 3.00 6.73
N TRP A 120 5.68 2.19 7.53
CA TRP A 120 4.28 2.41 7.88
C TRP A 120 4.10 3.50 8.93
N LEU A 121 2.99 4.21 8.78
CA LEU A 121 2.37 5.03 9.80
C LEU A 121 1.02 4.40 10.13
N LEU A 122 0.87 3.90 11.36
CA LEU A 122 -0.29 3.10 11.76
C LEU A 122 -1.42 4.00 12.27
N PHE A 123 -2.53 4.04 11.54
CA PHE A 123 -3.72 4.85 11.88
C PHE A 123 -4.74 4.03 12.67
N GLY A 124 -5.22 4.63 13.75
CA GLY A 124 -6.27 4.06 14.59
C GLY A 124 -7.67 4.33 14.05
N SER A 125 -8.66 3.93 14.81
CA SER A 125 -10.06 4.05 14.46
C SER A 125 -10.59 5.47 14.57
N ASN A 126 -9.83 6.36 15.22
CA ASN A 126 -10.27 7.71 15.56
C ASN A 126 -11.56 7.70 16.40
N GLY A 127 -11.82 6.60 17.12
CA GLY A 127 -13.04 6.39 17.91
C GLY A 127 -14.28 6.01 17.09
N HIS A 128 -14.17 5.76 15.78
CA HIS A 128 -15.31 5.40 14.94
C HIS A 128 -15.81 3.99 15.23
N LEU A 129 -17.08 3.88 15.66
CA LEU A 129 -17.73 2.58 15.87
C LEU A 129 -18.23 1.96 14.56
N THR A 130 -18.71 2.79 13.65
CA THR A 130 -19.18 2.42 12.30
C THR A 130 -18.43 3.24 11.28
N ARG A 131 -18.41 2.79 10.03
CA ARG A 131 -17.77 3.54 8.95
C ARG A 131 -18.41 4.94 8.80
N PRO A 132 -17.66 6.04 8.99
CA PRO A 132 -18.15 7.38 8.70
C PRO A 132 -18.27 7.61 7.18
N PRO A 133 -19.19 8.48 6.71
CA PRO A 133 -19.28 8.85 5.31
C PRO A 133 -18.03 9.62 4.87
N GLY A 134 -17.67 9.52 3.59
CA GLY A 134 -16.52 10.24 3.01
C GLY A 134 -15.24 9.41 2.93
N LEU A 135 -14.12 10.13 2.79
CA LEU A 135 -12.81 9.59 2.48
C LEU A 135 -12.09 9.03 3.73
N VAL A 136 -11.42 7.89 3.60
CA VAL A 136 -10.53 7.29 4.61
C VAL A 136 -9.52 8.32 5.09
N THR A 137 -8.88 9.01 4.15
CA THR A 137 -7.84 10.03 4.43
C THR A 137 -8.37 11.28 5.17
N HIS A 138 -9.68 11.52 5.15
CA HIS A 138 -10.34 12.61 5.91
C HIS A 138 -10.91 12.14 7.24
N ASN A 139 -11.38 10.90 7.31
CA ASN A 139 -12.07 10.36 8.47
C ASN A 139 -11.11 9.85 9.55
N TYR A 140 -9.97 9.27 9.15
CA TYR A 140 -9.01 8.66 10.04
C TYR A 140 -7.73 9.49 10.09
N ARG A 141 -7.65 10.42 11.05
CA ARG A 141 -6.62 11.49 11.10
C ARG A 141 -5.60 11.29 12.22
N ARG A 142 -5.81 10.30 13.08
CA ARG A 142 -4.96 9.99 14.22
C ARG A 142 -4.22 8.68 13.99
N ARG A 143 -2.95 8.71 14.36
CA ARG A 143 -1.99 7.61 14.24
C ARG A 143 -1.18 7.42 15.51
N ALA A 144 -0.46 6.31 15.57
CA ALA A 144 0.56 6.06 16.57
C ALA A 144 1.55 7.24 16.63
N ASP A 145 2.12 7.55 17.79
CA ASP A 145 3.09 8.64 17.96
C ASP A 145 4.51 8.28 17.51
N TRP A 146 4.73 7.02 17.11
CA TRP A 146 5.96 6.47 16.54
C TRP A 146 5.81 6.10 15.05
N VAL A 147 6.93 5.76 14.41
CA VAL A 147 6.99 5.24 13.03
C VAL A 147 7.24 3.75 13.10
N ASP A 148 6.45 2.95 12.39
CA ASP A 148 6.55 1.50 12.46
C ASP A 148 7.73 0.98 11.62
N PRO A 149 8.53 0.01 12.15
CA PRO A 149 9.68 -0.51 11.44
C PRO A 149 9.32 -1.36 10.22
N HIS A 150 8.10 -1.88 10.12
CA HIS A 150 7.66 -2.60 8.93
C HIS A 150 7.56 -1.65 7.75
N VAL A 151 7.90 -2.20 6.57
CA VAL A 151 7.96 -1.43 5.33
C VAL A 151 7.12 -2.06 4.24
N LYS A 152 6.71 -1.24 3.26
CA LYS A 152 6.37 -1.70 1.91
C LYS A 152 7.46 -1.26 0.94
N CYS A 153 7.65 -2.02 -0.13
CA CYS A 153 8.65 -1.70 -1.13
C CYS A 153 8.04 -1.11 -2.40
N VAL A 154 8.70 -0.05 -2.89
CA VAL A 154 8.59 0.42 -4.27
C VAL A 154 9.87 -0.01 -4.97
N VAL A 155 9.79 -0.88 -5.97
CA VAL A 155 10.98 -1.51 -6.57
C VAL A 155 11.11 -1.20 -8.05
N ASN A 156 12.35 -1.09 -8.51
CA ASN A 156 12.66 -1.14 -9.92
C ASN A 156 12.62 -2.61 -10.37
N PRO A 157 11.65 -3.01 -11.21
CA PRO A 157 11.44 -4.41 -11.55
C PRO A 157 12.61 -4.99 -12.35
N ASN A 158 13.49 -4.17 -12.94
CA ASN A 158 14.66 -4.65 -13.65
C ASN A 158 15.84 -4.98 -12.72
N LYS A 159 15.84 -4.48 -11.47
CA LYS A 159 16.94 -4.64 -10.50
C LYS A 159 16.68 -5.67 -9.40
N VAL A 160 15.46 -6.17 -9.28
CA VAL A 160 15.09 -7.27 -8.37
C VAL A 160 14.78 -8.56 -9.14
N THR A 161 14.90 -9.72 -8.51
CA THR A 161 14.59 -11.02 -9.11
C THR A 161 13.20 -11.51 -8.75
N GLU A 162 12.85 -11.50 -7.46
CA GLU A 162 11.58 -12.00 -6.94
C GLU A 162 11.19 -11.32 -5.61
N PRO A 163 9.90 -11.31 -5.23
CA PRO A 163 9.49 -11.02 -3.86
C PRO A 163 10.08 -12.06 -2.90
N ALA A 164 10.59 -11.59 -1.76
CA ALA A 164 11.14 -12.46 -0.70
C ALA A 164 10.18 -12.58 0.49
N VAL A 165 9.51 -11.48 0.84
CA VAL A 165 8.45 -11.45 1.86
C VAL A 165 7.32 -10.57 1.35
N LEU A 166 6.39 -11.15 0.57
CA LEU A 166 5.22 -10.45 0.01
C LEU A 166 5.63 -9.10 -0.62
N GLY A 167 5.00 -7.99 -0.22
CA GLY A 167 5.36 -6.64 -0.65
C GLY A 167 6.40 -5.93 0.23
N HIS A 168 6.98 -6.61 1.21
CA HIS A 168 7.83 -6.03 2.24
C HIS A 168 9.33 -6.19 1.99
N SER A 169 9.74 -7.15 1.16
CA SER A 169 11.14 -7.30 0.75
C SER A 169 11.27 -8.08 -0.56
N PHE A 170 12.35 -7.82 -1.29
CA PHE A 170 12.62 -8.43 -2.59
C PHE A 170 14.09 -8.84 -2.69
N ARG A 171 14.36 -9.95 -3.37
CA ARG A 171 15.74 -10.34 -3.70
C ARG A 171 16.28 -9.43 -4.78
N CYS A 172 17.43 -8.81 -4.54
CA CYS A 172 18.11 -7.94 -5.50
C CYS A 172 18.99 -8.76 -6.46
N ARG A 173 19.20 -8.23 -7.68
CA ARG A 173 20.25 -8.73 -8.58
C ARG A 173 21.65 -8.45 -7.99
N PRO A 174 22.70 -9.14 -8.44
CA PRO A 174 24.06 -8.89 -7.96
C PRO A 174 24.47 -7.42 -8.13
N GLY A 175 24.98 -6.80 -7.06
CA GLY A 175 25.40 -5.40 -7.04
C GLY A 175 24.28 -4.39 -6.79
N GLU A 176 23.02 -4.82 -6.77
CA GLU A 176 21.85 -3.98 -6.52
C GLU A 176 21.41 -4.09 -5.06
N GLN A 177 20.76 -3.06 -4.54
CA GLN A 177 20.27 -3.02 -3.15
C GLN A 177 18.98 -2.22 -3.02
N ILE A 178 18.11 -2.63 -2.10
CA ILE A 178 16.99 -1.82 -1.62
C ILE A 178 17.50 -0.97 -0.46
N VAL A 179 17.05 0.27 -0.39
CA VAL A 179 17.40 1.20 0.69
C VAL A 179 16.15 1.79 1.35
N ASP A 180 16.28 2.30 2.56
CA ASP A 180 15.28 3.16 3.16
C ASP A 180 15.37 4.60 2.65
N GLU A 181 14.52 5.49 3.16
CA GLU A 181 14.54 6.90 2.76
C GLU A 181 15.85 7.64 3.07
N ASN A 182 16.68 7.12 3.97
CA ASN A 182 18.00 7.66 4.32
C ASN A 182 19.14 6.95 3.58
N HIS A 183 18.84 6.22 2.51
CA HIS A 183 19.79 5.50 1.66
C HIS A 183 20.54 4.38 2.40
N ARG A 184 20.01 3.89 3.52
CA ARG A 184 20.59 2.78 4.27
C ARG A 184 20.08 1.45 3.71
N PRO A 185 20.93 0.42 3.55
CA PRO A 185 20.52 -0.85 2.98
C PRO A 185 19.43 -1.55 3.81
N VAL A 186 18.44 -2.15 3.12
CA VAL A 186 17.34 -2.93 3.73
C VAL A 186 17.24 -4.27 3.03
N SER A 187 17.32 -5.36 3.80
CA SER A 187 17.34 -6.74 3.29
C SER A 187 16.11 -7.56 3.71
N GLY A 188 15.26 -7.03 4.58
CA GLY A 188 14.12 -7.72 5.16
C GLY A 188 12.88 -6.83 5.25
N PRO A 189 11.81 -7.34 5.87
CA PRO A 189 10.53 -6.62 5.98
C PRO A 189 10.53 -5.50 7.03
N PHE A 190 11.69 -5.20 7.63
CA PHE A 190 11.86 -4.24 8.71
C PHE A 190 13.10 -3.36 8.50
N VAL A 191 13.03 -2.13 9.00
CA VAL A 191 14.20 -1.25 9.18
C VAL A 191 14.61 -1.17 10.65
N GLU A 192 15.90 -0.96 10.89
CA GLU A 192 16.46 -0.84 12.24
C GLU A 192 16.12 0.51 12.90
N VAL A 193 16.10 1.58 12.10
CA VAL A 193 15.85 2.95 12.57
C VAL A 193 14.73 3.55 11.72
N PRO A 194 13.46 3.39 12.12
CA PRO A 194 12.31 3.81 11.33
C PRO A 194 12.28 5.32 11.10
N SER A 195 11.93 5.71 9.88
CA SER A 195 11.82 7.11 9.47
C SER A 195 10.77 7.25 8.37
N ALA A 196 10.05 8.36 8.39
CA ALA A 196 8.92 8.64 7.51
C ALA A 196 8.85 10.16 7.21
N ASN A 197 9.99 10.71 6.80
CA ASN A 197 10.20 12.15 6.56
C ASN A 197 10.22 12.50 5.06
N VAL A 198 10.37 11.51 4.18
CA VAL A 198 10.50 11.68 2.72
C VAL A 198 9.38 10.93 1.99
N LEU A 199 9.26 9.62 2.20
CA LEU A 199 8.14 8.79 1.72
C LEU A 199 7.44 8.13 2.90
N CYS A 200 6.12 7.99 2.79
CA CYS A 200 5.30 7.41 3.85
C CYS A 200 4.25 6.47 3.26
N VAL A 201 3.91 5.44 4.03
CA VAL A 201 2.69 4.67 3.81
C VAL A 201 1.78 4.86 5.02
N ASN A 202 0.66 5.56 4.82
CA ASN A 202 -0.41 5.54 5.82
C ASN A 202 -1.11 4.19 5.75
N HIS A 203 -1.14 3.46 6.86
CA HIS A 203 -1.75 2.14 6.95
C HIS A 203 -3.00 2.22 7.82
N TYR A 204 -4.17 2.16 7.18
CA TYR A 204 -5.50 2.26 7.80
C TYR A 204 -6.02 0.87 8.15
N LEU A 205 -5.28 0.18 9.01
CA LEU A 205 -5.50 -1.21 9.38
C LEU A 205 -6.85 -1.42 10.10
N ILE A 206 -7.22 -0.49 10.97
CA ILE A 206 -8.35 -0.63 11.91
C ILE A 206 -9.64 -0.03 11.35
N LYS A 207 -9.58 1.24 10.90
CA LYS A 207 -10.72 2.04 10.43
C LYS A 207 -11.84 2.19 11.46
N SER A 208 -12.80 1.28 11.54
CA SER A 208 -13.88 1.35 12.54
C SER A 208 -14.08 0.03 13.25
N HIS A 209 -14.75 0.06 14.41
CA HIS A 209 -15.03 -1.16 15.17
C HIS A 209 -15.83 -2.20 14.35
N GLU A 210 -16.82 -1.75 13.59
CA GLU A 210 -17.59 -2.58 12.66
C GLU A 210 -16.71 -3.26 11.62
N GLU A 211 -15.84 -2.49 10.95
CA GLU A 211 -14.97 -3.00 9.90
C GLU A 211 -13.93 -3.98 10.43
N LEU A 212 -13.45 -3.73 11.64
CA LEU A 212 -12.58 -4.66 12.34
C LEU A 212 -13.25 -6.03 12.55
N ILE A 213 -14.51 -6.04 12.98
CA ILE A 213 -15.30 -7.26 13.12
C ILE A 213 -15.46 -7.95 11.76
N GLN A 214 -15.81 -7.20 10.73
CA GLN A 214 -15.97 -7.72 9.37
C GLN A 214 -14.67 -8.33 8.83
N ARG A 215 -13.53 -7.65 9.02
CA ARG A 215 -12.21 -8.12 8.56
C ARG A 215 -11.84 -9.45 9.21
N ARG A 216 -12.14 -9.63 10.49
CA ARG A 216 -11.87 -10.89 11.21
C ARG A 216 -12.68 -12.07 10.67
N ALA A 217 -13.85 -11.81 10.10
CA ALA A 217 -14.70 -12.84 9.48
C ALA A 217 -14.23 -13.22 8.05
N ARG A 218 -13.37 -12.42 7.43
CA ARG A 218 -12.82 -12.68 6.10
C ARG A 218 -11.57 -13.56 6.19
N ARG A 219 -11.31 -14.31 5.13
CA ARG A 219 -10.02 -15.00 4.93
C ARG A 219 -8.94 -13.97 4.57
N ARG A 220 -7.70 -14.17 5.04
CA ARG A 220 -6.58 -13.28 4.66
C ARG A 220 -5.89 -13.77 3.39
N ALA A 221 -5.54 -12.85 2.49
CA ALA A 221 -4.85 -13.14 1.24
C ALA A 221 -3.40 -13.61 1.42
N ASP A 222 -2.81 -13.37 2.60
CA ASP A 222 -1.49 -13.85 3.02
C ASP A 222 -1.54 -15.15 3.83
N GLY A 223 -2.73 -15.67 4.14
CA GLY A 223 -2.92 -16.89 4.93
C GLY A 223 -2.65 -16.74 6.44
N GLY A 224 -2.48 -15.53 6.96
CA GLY A 224 -2.28 -15.28 8.40
C GLY A 224 -3.51 -15.59 9.26
N THR A 225 -3.32 -15.62 10.58
CA THR A 225 -4.41 -15.69 11.56
C THR A 225 -4.99 -14.30 11.86
N SER A 226 -6.26 -14.25 12.26
CA SER A 226 -6.92 -13.02 12.70
C SER A 226 -6.60 -12.74 14.17
N HIS A 227 -6.25 -11.50 14.51
CA HIS A 227 -6.06 -11.09 15.91
C HIS A 227 -7.39 -11.17 16.70
N SER A 228 -7.27 -11.37 18.01
CA SER A 228 -8.36 -11.27 18.98
C SER A 228 -8.91 -9.84 19.08
N ILE A 229 -10.13 -9.69 19.58
CA ILE A 229 -10.73 -8.36 19.78
C ILE A 229 -9.91 -7.55 20.79
N GLU A 230 -9.34 -8.20 21.79
CA GLU A 230 -8.51 -7.59 22.82
C GLU A 230 -7.19 -7.06 22.25
N GLU A 231 -6.51 -7.83 21.39
CA GLU A 231 -5.31 -7.35 20.69
C GLU A 231 -5.63 -6.15 19.80
N TRP A 232 -6.74 -6.21 19.08
CA TRP A 232 -7.21 -5.13 18.24
C TRP A 232 -7.51 -3.85 19.02
N LYS A 233 -8.19 -3.95 20.18
CA LYS A 233 -8.41 -2.79 21.06
C LYS A 233 -7.10 -2.20 21.57
N ARG A 234 -6.08 -3.03 21.81
CA ARG A 234 -4.74 -2.56 22.21
C ARG A 234 -4.07 -1.81 21.06
N PHE A 235 -4.10 -2.37 19.84
CA PHE A 235 -3.58 -1.69 18.65
C PHE A 235 -4.30 -0.37 18.40
N ASP A 236 -5.63 -0.36 18.46
CA ASP A 236 -6.41 0.86 18.28
C ASP A 236 -6.02 1.95 19.27
N SER A 237 -5.95 1.58 20.55
CA SER A 237 -5.54 2.49 21.60
C SER A 237 -4.13 3.03 21.36
N SER A 238 -3.18 2.22 20.87
CA SER A 238 -1.82 2.68 20.60
C SER A 238 -1.69 3.46 19.28
N TYR A 239 -2.66 3.34 18.37
CA TYR A 239 -2.65 4.04 17.08
C TYR A 239 -3.48 5.33 17.09
N ASP A 240 -4.18 5.70 18.15
CA ASP A 240 -4.95 6.96 18.21
C ASP A 240 -4.26 8.06 19.05
N GLN A 241 -2.93 8.11 19.03
CA GLN A 241 -2.13 8.93 19.94
C GLN A 241 -1.94 10.38 19.48
N ARG A 242 -1.71 10.63 18.18
CA ARG A 242 -1.49 11.98 17.64
C ARG A 242 -2.23 12.22 16.33
N GLU A 243 -2.61 13.46 16.07
CA GLU A 243 -3.13 13.87 14.76
C GLU A 243 -1.99 13.98 13.73
N ASP A 244 -2.23 13.50 12.51
CA ASP A 244 -1.34 13.62 11.36
C ASP A 244 -2.15 13.92 10.11
N LEU A 245 -2.00 15.16 9.61
CA LEU A 245 -2.76 15.68 8.47
C LEU A 245 -1.92 15.74 7.19
N ARG A 246 -0.71 15.16 7.17
CA ARG A 246 0.23 15.31 6.03
C ARG A 246 -0.37 14.84 4.71
N ILE A 247 -1.19 13.79 4.73
CA ILE A 247 -1.84 13.25 3.54
C ILE A 247 -2.95 14.17 2.99
N GLN A 248 -3.53 15.04 3.82
CA GLN A 248 -4.69 15.86 3.44
C GLN A 248 -4.38 16.92 2.39
N ARG A 249 -3.10 17.26 2.20
CA ARG A 249 -2.67 18.17 1.13
C ARG A 249 -3.02 17.64 -0.27
N PHE A 250 -3.24 16.34 -0.42
CA PHE A 250 -3.65 15.70 -1.68
C PHE A 250 -5.16 15.51 -1.80
N ALA A 251 -5.86 15.47 -0.67
CA ALA A 251 -7.27 15.06 -0.63
C ALA A 251 -8.27 16.20 -0.91
N VAL A 252 -7.79 17.44 -1.06
CA VAL A 252 -8.61 18.58 -1.55
C VAL A 252 -9.06 18.38 -3.00
N SER A 253 -8.35 17.54 -3.75
CA SER A 253 -8.57 17.29 -5.18
C SER A 253 -9.34 15.99 -5.47
N LEU A 254 -9.86 15.32 -4.43
CA LEU A 254 -10.58 14.05 -4.51
C LEU A 254 -12.10 14.20 -4.52
#